data_AF-A0A3L9LZQ4-F1
#
_entry.id   AF-A0A3L9LZQ4-F1
#
_cell.length_a   1.000
_cell.length_b   1.000
_cell.length_c   1.000
_cell.angle_alpha   90.00
_cell.angle_beta   90.00
_cell.angle_gamma   90.00
#
_symmetry.space_group_name_H-M   'P 1'
#
loop_
_entity.id
_entity.type
_entity.pdbx_description
1 polymer ?
#
loop_
_entity_poly.entity_id
_entity_poly.type
_entity_poly.pdbx_seq_one_letter_code
_entity_poly.pdbx_strand_id
1 'polypeptide(L)'
;MKTFLSYEGLPIKSGGAHSLKNKDFKENYIEIRQFLENYASKIYNEEIELSLYESAENKYSILKNIFNLILTFGIPKYRNDGLNKSWNWTLTKKQIEKGFHILKLNKKLTENSTGAISLNFKWNFYFKDAKTKIELPNQKLIPKIDFRLKPSQIYLRLSEKSTVSVWFAFPFDEINNYEKEYIENMKTFLPFKISDKQWKIWKYSKNGNWTARKIEI
;
A
#
# COMPACT_ATOMS: atom_id res chain seq x y z
N MET A 1 -13.38 17.09 -14.96
CA MET A 1 -13.36 15.63 -15.19
C MET A 1 -14.74 15.06 -14.93
N LYS A 2 -15.24 14.16 -15.77
CA LYS A 2 -16.59 13.55 -15.61
C LYS A 2 -16.55 12.03 -15.45
N THR A 3 -15.45 11.39 -15.82
CA THR A 3 -15.25 9.96 -15.66
C THR A 3 -13.84 9.70 -15.14
N PHE A 4 -13.62 8.63 -14.39
CA PHE A 4 -12.27 8.11 -14.13
C PHE A 4 -12.34 6.60 -13.88
N LEU A 5 -11.21 5.93 -14.01
CA LEU A 5 -11.08 4.50 -13.75
C LEU A 5 -10.39 4.29 -12.40
N SER A 6 -10.84 3.32 -11.61
CA SER A 6 -10.12 2.89 -10.43
C SER A 6 -9.93 1.39 -10.35
N TYR A 7 -8.82 0.98 -9.75
CA TYR A 7 -8.61 -0.37 -9.22
C TYR A 7 -8.51 -0.31 -7.71
N GLU A 8 -9.24 -1.19 -7.02
CA GLU A 8 -9.35 -1.21 -5.57
C GLU A 8 -8.97 -2.59 -4.99
N GLY A 9 -7.73 -2.73 -4.50
CA GLY A 9 -7.23 -3.92 -3.81
C GLY A 9 -7.40 -3.85 -2.28
N LEU A 10 -8.62 -3.63 -1.80
CA LEU A 10 -9.00 -3.31 -0.39
C LEU A 10 -8.49 -4.28 0.70
N PRO A 11 -8.55 -3.92 2.01
CA PRO A 11 -7.52 -4.22 3.02
C PRO A 11 -7.60 -5.60 3.70
N ILE A 12 -6.53 -5.90 4.45
CA ILE A 12 -6.27 -7.13 5.23
C ILE A 12 -7.47 -7.57 6.09
N LYS A 13 -8.25 -6.64 6.68
CA LYS A 13 -9.40 -6.98 7.53
C LYS A 13 -10.61 -7.56 6.76
N SER A 14 -10.61 -7.50 5.42
CA SER A 14 -11.67 -8.04 4.54
C SER A 14 -11.17 -9.13 3.57
N GLY A 15 -9.95 -9.65 3.77
CA GLY A 15 -9.35 -10.67 2.91
C GLY A 15 -8.85 -10.19 1.53
N GLY A 16 -8.85 -8.87 1.26
CA GLY A 16 -8.58 -8.32 -0.07
C GLY A 16 -7.15 -7.86 -0.35
N ALA A 17 -6.25 -7.85 0.65
CA ALA A 17 -4.87 -7.46 0.41
C ALA A 17 -4.15 -8.58 -0.34
N HIS A 18 -3.41 -8.20 -1.39
CA HIS A 18 -2.63 -9.16 -2.15
C HIS A 18 -1.51 -9.71 -1.27
N SER A 19 -1.50 -11.03 -1.08
CA SER A 19 -0.38 -11.69 -0.42
C SER A 19 0.82 -11.69 -1.36
N LEU A 20 1.97 -11.25 -0.86
CA LEU A 20 3.21 -11.31 -1.62
C LEU A 20 3.81 -12.71 -1.48
N LYS A 21 4.21 -13.30 -2.60
CA LYS A 21 4.77 -14.66 -2.62
C LYS A 21 6.20 -14.70 -2.08
N ASN A 22 6.94 -13.61 -2.27
CA ASN A 22 8.31 -13.53 -1.85
C ASN A 22 8.38 -13.41 -0.31
N LYS A 23 9.20 -14.25 0.31
CA LYS A 23 9.41 -14.24 1.76
C LYS A 23 10.51 -13.28 2.20
N ASP A 24 11.31 -12.78 1.26
CA ASP A 24 12.32 -11.77 1.54
C ASP A 24 11.69 -10.36 1.57
N PHE A 25 11.86 -9.68 2.70
CA PHE A 25 11.26 -8.37 2.91
C PHE A 25 11.90 -7.28 2.04
N LYS A 26 13.21 -7.39 1.78
CA LYS A 26 13.95 -6.40 1.01
C LYS A 26 13.62 -6.52 -0.48
N GLU A 27 13.50 -7.75 -0.99
CA GLU A 27 13.09 -7.99 -2.37
C GLU A 27 11.67 -7.46 -2.65
N ASN A 28 10.70 -7.77 -1.77
CA ASN A 28 9.34 -7.21 -1.87
C ASN A 28 9.33 -5.67 -1.92
N TYR A 29 10.15 -5.03 -1.09
CA TYR A 29 10.29 -3.57 -1.12
C TYR A 29 10.88 -3.11 -2.45
N ILE A 30 11.96 -3.74 -2.93
CA ILE A 30 12.62 -3.40 -4.20
C ILE A 30 11.66 -3.53 -5.38
N GLU A 31 10.88 -4.60 -5.48
CA GLU A 31 9.92 -4.80 -6.57
C GLU A 31 8.86 -3.69 -6.61
N ILE A 32 8.31 -3.30 -5.45
CA ILE A 32 7.36 -2.17 -5.37
C ILE A 32 8.04 -0.85 -5.73
N ARG A 33 9.30 -0.64 -5.34
CA ARG A 33 10.07 0.55 -5.72
C ARG A 33 10.30 0.62 -7.22
N GLN A 34 10.65 -0.49 -7.86
CA GLN A 34 10.81 -0.57 -9.31
C GLN A 34 9.50 -0.28 -10.05
N PHE A 35 8.37 -0.77 -9.54
CA PHE A 35 7.06 -0.39 -10.07
C PHE A 35 6.85 1.13 -10.00
N LEU A 36 7.07 1.74 -8.82
CA LEU A 36 6.93 3.18 -8.64
C LEU A 36 7.89 3.99 -9.52
N GLU A 37 9.13 3.54 -9.72
CA GLU A 37 10.08 4.21 -10.61
C GLU A 37 9.60 4.24 -12.06
N ASN A 38 8.93 3.17 -12.51
CA ASN A 38 8.42 3.07 -13.87
C ASN A 38 7.08 3.80 -14.07
N TYR A 39 6.18 3.73 -13.10
CA TYR A 39 4.80 4.18 -13.26
C TYR A 39 4.42 5.40 -12.44
N ALA A 40 5.22 5.83 -11.44
CA ALA A 40 4.95 7.08 -10.73
C ALA A 40 5.70 8.26 -11.39
N SER A 41 4.97 9.31 -11.76
CA SER A 41 5.57 10.61 -12.14
C SER A 41 6.15 11.31 -10.92
N LYS A 42 5.39 11.32 -9.84
CA LYS A 42 5.72 12.00 -8.59
C LYS A 42 5.13 11.25 -7.41
N ILE A 43 5.98 10.94 -6.43
CA ILE A 43 5.56 10.54 -5.09
C ILE A 43 5.45 11.82 -4.27
N TYR A 44 4.22 12.22 -3.93
CA TYR A 44 4.00 13.44 -3.15
C TYR A 44 3.84 13.16 -1.65
N ASN A 45 3.72 11.90 -1.26
CA ASN A 45 3.75 11.48 0.13
C ASN A 45 4.35 10.08 0.23
N GLU A 46 5.30 9.93 1.14
CA GLU A 46 5.94 8.67 1.49
C GLU A 46 6.00 8.57 3.01
N GLU A 47 5.28 7.59 3.56
CA GLU A 47 5.29 7.29 4.99
C GLU A 47 5.96 5.93 5.19
N ILE A 48 6.86 5.87 6.17
CA ILE A 48 7.53 4.63 6.59
C ILE A 48 7.24 4.48 8.09
N GLU A 49 6.61 3.38 8.46
CA GLU A 49 6.19 3.11 9.84
C GLU A 49 6.67 1.73 10.27
N LEU A 50 7.35 1.64 11.41
CA LEU A 50 7.57 0.39 12.10
C LEU A 50 6.50 0.26 13.18
N SER A 51 5.85 -0.90 13.27
CA SER A 51 4.83 -1.19 14.27
C SER A 51 5.24 -2.42 15.08
N LEU A 52 5.12 -2.34 16.41
CA LEU A 52 5.07 -3.48 17.31
C LEU A 52 3.64 -3.60 17.83
N TYR A 53 3.00 -4.74 17.60
CA TYR A 53 1.65 -5.01 18.10
C TYR A 53 1.69 -5.59 19.51
N GLU A 54 0.58 -5.48 20.24
CA GLU A 54 0.36 -6.22 21.48
C GLU A 54 0.01 -7.69 21.16
N SER A 55 0.41 -8.60 22.05
CA SER A 55 0.01 -10.00 21.93
C SER A 55 -1.38 -10.20 22.53
N ALA A 56 -2.35 -10.61 21.72
CA ALA A 56 -3.73 -10.86 22.16
C ALA A 56 -3.82 -11.88 23.32
N GLU A 57 -2.89 -12.82 23.38
CA GLU A 57 -2.82 -13.88 24.40
C GLU A 57 -1.54 -13.80 25.25
N ASN A 58 -0.91 -12.62 25.35
CA ASN A 58 0.36 -12.41 26.10
C ASN A 58 1.52 -13.33 25.67
N LYS A 59 1.50 -13.85 24.44
CA LYS A 59 2.48 -14.80 23.90
C LYS A 59 3.93 -14.29 23.81
N TYR A 60 4.13 -12.98 23.95
CA TYR A 60 5.45 -12.38 24.08
C TYR A 60 5.40 -11.14 24.97
N SER A 61 6.51 -10.87 25.67
CA SER A 61 6.64 -9.66 26.48
C SER A 61 6.85 -8.43 25.59
N ILE A 62 5.91 -7.50 25.61
CA ILE A 62 6.05 -6.21 24.93
C ILE A 62 7.19 -5.39 25.54
N LEU A 63 7.26 -5.35 26.88
CA LEU A 63 8.21 -4.50 27.63
C LEU A 63 9.68 -4.81 27.30
N LYS A 64 10.02 -6.08 27.10
CA LYS A 64 11.39 -6.47 26.70
C LYS A 64 11.73 -6.02 25.28
N ASN A 65 10.76 -6.13 24.36
CA ASN A 65 10.96 -5.82 22.95
C ASN A 65 10.91 -4.32 22.67
N ILE A 66 10.02 -3.59 23.34
CA ILE A 66 9.86 -2.15 23.15
C ILE A 66 11.11 -1.38 23.57
N PHE A 67 11.81 -1.80 24.64
CA PHE A 67 13.02 -1.12 25.09
C PHE A 67 14.12 -1.15 24.02
N ASN A 68 14.37 -2.31 23.42
CA ASN A 68 15.35 -2.45 22.34
C ASN A 68 14.98 -1.62 21.10
N LEU A 69 13.68 -1.55 20.78
CA LEU A 69 13.18 -0.73 19.67
C LEU A 69 13.28 0.76 19.99
N ILE A 70 13.07 1.17 21.26
CA ILE A 70 13.25 2.55 21.71
C ILE A 70 14.70 2.98 21.54
N LEU A 71 15.66 2.15 21.94
CA LEU A 71 17.09 2.45 21.75
C LEU A 71 17.47 2.60 20.26
N THR A 72 16.75 1.92 19.36
CA THR A 72 17.07 1.92 17.92
C THR A 72 16.36 3.03 17.14
N PHE A 73 15.10 3.33 17.49
CA PHE A 73 14.21 4.19 16.69
C PHE A 73 13.61 5.36 17.47
N GLY A 74 13.92 5.51 18.76
CA GLY A 74 13.39 6.57 19.63
C GLY A 74 12.05 6.21 20.27
N ILE A 75 11.33 7.20 20.78
CA ILE A 75 10.09 6.98 21.53
C ILE A 75 8.93 6.68 20.54
N PRO A 76 8.18 5.57 20.70
CA PRO A 76 7.04 5.26 19.84
C PRO A 76 5.83 6.14 20.15
N LYS A 77 4.94 6.22 19.17
CA LYS A 77 3.54 6.62 19.36
C LYS A 77 2.70 5.39 19.69
N TYR A 78 2.04 5.43 20.83
CA TYR A 78 1.05 4.42 21.18
C TYR A 78 -0.25 4.65 20.40
N ARG A 79 -0.85 3.56 19.89
CA ARG A 79 -2.17 3.56 19.26
C ARG A 79 -3.00 2.40 19.80
N ASN A 80 -4.28 2.66 20.05
CA ASN A 80 -5.28 1.67 20.40
C ASN A 80 -6.46 1.81 19.43
N ASP A 81 -6.58 0.89 18.47
CA ASP A 81 -7.68 0.89 17.49
C ASP A 81 -8.90 0.05 17.97
N GLY A 82 -8.95 -0.27 19.27
CA GLY A 82 -9.96 -1.10 19.91
C GLY A 82 -9.71 -2.60 19.74
N LEU A 83 -9.23 -3.03 18.57
CA LEU A 83 -8.93 -4.44 18.27
C LEU A 83 -7.47 -4.81 18.58
N ASN A 84 -6.55 -3.88 18.38
CA ASN A 84 -5.11 -4.07 18.55
C ASN A 84 -4.48 -2.83 19.18
N LYS A 85 -3.71 -3.04 20.25
CA LYS A 85 -2.78 -2.03 20.76
C LYS A 85 -1.46 -2.14 19.98
N SER A 86 -0.84 -1.00 19.68
CA SER A 86 0.44 -0.97 18.96
C SER A 86 1.31 0.22 19.37
N TRP A 87 2.62 0.03 19.20
CA TRP A 87 3.66 1.05 19.33
C TRP A 87 4.26 1.29 17.97
N ASN A 88 4.23 2.54 17.50
CA ASN A 88 4.55 2.90 16.12
C ASN A 88 5.67 3.93 16.07
N TRP A 89 6.64 3.70 15.19
CA TRP A 89 7.73 4.62 14.92
C TRP A 89 7.64 5.10 13.48
N THR A 90 7.62 6.42 13.29
CA THR A 90 7.84 7.00 11.96
C THR A 90 9.33 6.92 11.65
N LEU A 91 9.69 6.22 10.58
CA LEU A 91 11.07 6.03 10.18
C LEU A 91 11.47 6.98 9.06
N THR A 92 12.76 7.30 9.03
CA THR A 92 13.40 7.94 7.87
C THR A 92 13.92 6.87 6.89
N LYS A 93 14.23 7.28 5.65
CA LYS A 93 14.83 6.39 4.64
C LYS A 93 16.12 5.71 5.12
N LYS A 94 16.93 6.42 5.91
CA LYS A 94 18.19 5.90 6.49
C LYS A 94 17.97 4.76 7.49
N GLN A 95 16.76 4.62 8.03
CA GLN A 95 16.42 3.60 9.03
C GLN A 95 15.77 2.34 8.42
N ILE A 96 15.49 2.32 7.11
CA ILE A 96 14.83 1.18 6.44
C ILE A 96 15.62 -0.12 6.62
N GLU A 97 16.94 -0.10 6.39
CA GLU A 97 17.78 -1.30 6.52
C GLU A 97 17.74 -1.88 7.94
N LYS A 98 17.75 -1.01 8.97
CA LYS A 98 17.55 -1.43 10.36
C LYS A 98 16.17 -2.05 10.56
N GLY A 99 15.14 -1.49 9.93
CA GLY A 99 13.79 -2.05 9.91
C GLY A 99 13.75 -3.48 9.36
N PHE A 100 14.40 -3.75 8.23
CA PHE A 100 14.48 -5.12 7.67
C PHE A 100 15.16 -6.11 8.62
N HIS A 101 16.23 -5.69 9.30
CA HIS A 101 16.89 -6.54 10.30
C HIS A 101 15.97 -6.86 11.49
N ILE A 102 15.21 -5.87 11.96
CA ILE A 102 14.29 -6.01 13.08
C ILE A 102 13.12 -6.95 12.75
N LEU A 103 12.65 -7.01 11.49
CA LEU A 103 11.63 -7.98 11.09
C LEU A 103 12.05 -9.44 11.31
N LYS A 104 13.35 -9.75 11.31
CA LYS A 104 13.85 -11.11 11.60
C LYS A 104 13.55 -11.55 13.04
N LEU A 105 13.28 -10.62 13.96
CA LEU A 105 12.89 -10.93 15.33
C LEU A 105 11.54 -11.61 15.42
N ASN A 106 10.65 -11.45 14.43
CA ASN A 106 9.35 -12.14 14.42
C ASN A 106 9.46 -13.65 14.57
N LYS A 107 10.50 -14.27 13.99
CA LYS A 107 10.78 -15.72 14.15
C LYS A 107 10.92 -16.17 15.61
N LYS A 108 11.27 -15.26 16.52
CA LYS A 108 11.42 -15.50 17.96
C LYS A 108 10.17 -15.10 18.76
N LEU A 109 9.24 -14.37 18.15
CA LEU A 109 8.01 -13.85 18.75
C LEU A 109 6.82 -14.70 18.27
N THR A 110 7.01 -16.02 18.28
CA THR A 110 6.16 -17.01 17.64
C THR A 110 4.72 -16.97 18.17
N GLU A 111 3.77 -17.14 17.25
CA GLU A 111 2.31 -17.28 17.44
C GLU A 111 1.43 -16.02 17.26
N ASN A 112 1.88 -15.01 16.51
CA ASN A 112 0.94 -14.09 15.85
C ASN A 112 0.91 -14.44 14.35
N SER A 113 -0.24 -14.89 13.83
CA SER A 113 -0.41 -15.29 12.43
C SER A 113 -0.08 -14.18 11.41
N THR A 114 0.03 -12.93 11.87
CA THR A 114 0.38 -11.76 11.05
C THR A 114 1.75 -11.15 11.40
N GLY A 115 2.49 -11.75 12.33
CA GLY A 115 3.75 -11.27 12.93
C GLY A 115 3.58 -10.11 13.90
N ALA A 116 4.34 -10.14 14.99
CA ALA A 116 4.32 -9.13 16.06
C ALA A 116 4.87 -7.76 15.64
N ILE A 117 5.80 -7.75 14.71
CA ILE A 117 6.46 -6.56 14.19
C ILE A 117 6.15 -6.43 12.70
N SER A 118 5.78 -5.24 12.24
CA SER A 118 5.68 -4.95 10.82
C SER A 118 6.40 -3.68 10.42
N LEU A 119 6.92 -3.68 9.18
CA LEU A 119 7.48 -2.51 8.52
C LEU A 119 6.55 -2.14 7.37
N ASN A 120 5.94 -0.98 7.49
CA ASN A 120 4.86 -0.52 6.65
C ASN A 120 5.35 0.66 5.81
N PHE A 121 5.02 0.65 4.52
CA PHE A 121 5.30 1.72 3.59
C PHE A 121 4.01 2.17 2.93
N LYS A 122 3.82 3.48 2.82
CA LYS A 122 2.70 4.07 2.11
C LYS A 122 3.21 5.11 1.15
N TRP A 123 2.90 4.92 -0.13
CA TRP A 123 3.21 5.88 -1.19
C TRP A 123 1.91 6.40 -1.77
N ASN A 124 1.80 7.72 -1.88
CA ASN A 124 0.78 8.35 -2.69
C ASN A 124 1.44 9.04 -3.89
N PHE A 125 0.90 8.80 -5.08
CA PHE A 125 1.56 9.21 -6.31
C PHE A 125 0.57 9.51 -7.45
N TYR A 126 1.11 10.05 -8.53
CA TYR A 126 0.47 10.17 -9.84
C TYR A 126 1.13 9.24 -10.84
N PHE A 127 0.34 8.69 -11.75
CA PHE A 127 0.80 7.82 -12.81
C PHE A 127 1.50 8.58 -13.93
N LYS A 128 2.50 7.95 -14.54
CA LYS A 128 3.08 8.33 -15.84
C LYS A 128 2.96 7.17 -16.80
N ASP A 129 3.08 7.46 -18.08
CA ASP A 129 3.33 6.44 -19.09
C ASP A 129 4.78 5.95 -19.01
N ALA A 130 4.95 4.62 -18.91
CA ALA A 130 6.26 4.02 -18.70
C ALA A 130 7.18 4.15 -19.93
N LYS A 131 6.63 4.31 -21.15
CA LYS A 131 7.40 4.49 -22.39
C LYS A 131 7.82 5.94 -22.57
N THR A 132 6.87 6.87 -22.51
CA THR A 132 7.10 8.31 -22.76
C THR A 132 7.62 9.06 -21.53
N LYS A 133 7.46 8.49 -20.32
CA LYS A 133 7.75 9.09 -19.02
C LYS A 133 6.90 10.33 -18.70
N ILE A 134 5.87 10.63 -19.49
CA ILE A 134 4.96 11.77 -19.30
C ILE A 134 3.89 11.41 -18.26
N GLU A 135 3.63 12.32 -17.31
CA GLU A 135 2.54 12.19 -16.34
C GLU A 135 1.18 12.09 -17.06
N LEU A 136 0.32 11.15 -16.66
CA LEU A 136 -1.03 11.08 -17.23
C LEU A 136 -1.79 12.38 -16.92
N PRO A 137 -2.53 12.95 -17.88
CA PRO A 137 -3.17 14.25 -17.70
C PRO A 137 -4.28 14.18 -16.64
N ASN A 138 -4.71 15.34 -16.12
CA ASN A 138 -5.93 15.48 -15.32
C ASN A 138 -6.02 14.70 -13.99
N GLN A 139 -4.96 14.05 -13.51
CA GLN A 139 -4.99 13.28 -12.25
C GLN A 139 -5.29 14.12 -11.00
N LYS A 140 -4.94 15.41 -11.03
CA LYS A 140 -5.31 16.37 -9.96
C LYS A 140 -6.81 16.67 -9.92
N LEU A 141 -7.53 16.40 -11.01
CA LEU A 141 -8.97 16.63 -11.16
C LEU A 141 -9.79 15.41 -10.72
N ILE A 142 -9.15 14.27 -10.41
CA ILE A 142 -9.83 13.09 -9.86
C ILE A 142 -10.41 13.49 -8.49
N PRO A 143 -11.73 13.32 -8.27
CA PRO A 143 -12.38 13.70 -7.03
C PRO A 143 -11.89 12.85 -5.85
N LYS A 144 -11.95 13.42 -4.65
CA LYS A 144 -11.81 12.64 -3.42
C LYS A 144 -13.16 11.98 -3.11
N ILE A 145 -13.35 10.75 -3.58
CA ILE A 145 -14.57 9.96 -3.29
C ILE A 145 -14.60 9.51 -1.82
N ASP A 146 -13.43 9.20 -1.28
CA ASP A 146 -13.21 8.86 0.11
C ASP A 146 -11.96 9.63 0.57
N PHE A 147 -12.02 10.27 1.73
CA PHE A 147 -10.88 11.06 2.25
C PHE A 147 -9.61 10.20 2.46
N ARG A 148 -9.79 8.88 2.63
CA ARG A 148 -8.72 7.88 2.74
C ARG A 148 -8.07 7.60 1.39
N LEU A 149 -8.81 7.75 0.29
CA LEU A 149 -8.37 7.46 -1.07
C LEU A 149 -7.83 8.75 -1.72
N LYS A 150 -6.51 8.92 -1.64
CA LYS A 150 -5.76 9.90 -2.44
C LYS A 150 -5.69 9.41 -3.91
N PRO A 151 -5.34 10.24 -4.91
CA PRO A 151 -5.37 9.87 -6.34
C PRO A 151 -4.93 8.43 -6.62
N SER A 152 -3.68 8.07 -6.34
CA SER A 152 -3.23 6.68 -6.31
C SER A 152 -2.37 6.42 -5.08
N GLN A 153 -2.47 5.22 -4.53
CA GLN A 153 -1.83 4.77 -3.30
C GLN A 153 -1.38 3.31 -3.38
N ILE A 154 -0.19 3.05 -2.85
CA ILE A 154 0.26 1.70 -2.46
C ILE A 154 0.52 1.69 -0.96
N TYR A 155 0.00 0.67 -0.28
CA TYR A 155 0.33 0.34 1.10
C TYR A 155 0.97 -1.05 1.16
N LEU A 156 2.26 -1.10 1.43
CA LEU A 156 3.03 -2.33 1.61
C LEU A 156 3.21 -2.59 3.11
N ARG A 157 2.77 -3.75 3.58
CA ARG A 157 3.05 -4.25 4.93
C ARG A 157 3.99 -5.44 4.84
N LEU A 158 5.18 -5.29 5.41
CA LEU A 158 6.17 -6.36 5.53
C LEU A 158 6.13 -6.93 6.95
N SER A 159 5.91 -8.23 7.04
CA SER A 159 5.90 -9.03 8.27
C SER A 159 5.99 -10.51 7.88
N GLU A 160 5.84 -11.45 8.82
CA GLU A 160 5.82 -12.90 8.53
C GLU A 160 4.92 -13.25 7.35
N LYS A 161 3.74 -12.63 7.27
CA LYS A 161 2.93 -12.57 6.06
C LYS A 161 2.96 -11.15 5.50
N SER A 162 3.69 -10.98 4.40
CA SER A 162 3.77 -9.71 3.69
C SER A 162 2.59 -9.53 2.75
N THR A 163 2.05 -8.32 2.72
CA THR A 163 0.82 -8.00 1.98
C THR A 163 0.91 -6.62 1.38
N VAL A 164 0.21 -6.41 0.26
CA VAL A 164 0.07 -5.10 -0.36
C VAL A 164 -1.40 -4.79 -0.64
N SER A 165 -1.80 -3.57 -0.32
CA SER A 165 -3.11 -3.02 -0.65
C SER A 165 -2.90 -1.80 -1.53
N VAL A 166 -3.73 -1.67 -2.56
CA VAL A 166 -3.57 -0.62 -3.57
C VAL A 166 -4.89 0.04 -3.87
N TRP A 167 -4.81 1.34 -4.16
CA TRP A 167 -5.84 2.11 -4.79
C TRP A 167 -5.20 2.81 -5.96
N PHE A 168 -5.58 2.45 -7.18
CA PHE A 168 -5.09 3.13 -8.38
C PHE A 168 -6.24 3.91 -8.97
N ALA A 169 -6.10 5.22 -9.14
CA ALA A 169 -7.04 6.01 -9.94
C ALA A 169 -6.34 6.51 -11.20
N PHE A 170 -6.90 6.15 -12.34
CA PHE A 170 -6.44 6.55 -13.66
C PHE A 170 -7.35 7.62 -14.22
N PRO A 171 -6.79 8.64 -14.88
CA PRO A 171 -7.56 9.75 -15.42
C PRO A 171 -8.19 9.41 -16.78
N PHE A 172 -8.68 8.18 -16.94
CA PHE A 172 -9.23 7.67 -18.20
C PHE A 172 -10.74 7.95 -18.26
N ASP A 173 -11.15 8.72 -19.26
CA ASP A 173 -12.57 9.01 -19.50
C ASP A 173 -13.28 7.82 -20.15
N GLU A 174 -12.56 7.04 -20.96
CA GLU A 174 -13.02 5.84 -21.66
C GLU A 174 -11.92 4.76 -21.65
N ILE A 175 -12.26 3.52 -22.00
CA ILE A 175 -11.32 2.39 -22.02
C ILE A 175 -11.19 1.90 -23.46
N ASN A 176 -10.31 2.56 -24.20
CA ASN A 176 -9.98 2.23 -25.58
C ASN A 176 -8.72 1.36 -25.61
N ASN A 177 -8.16 1.13 -26.80
CA ASN A 177 -7.01 0.24 -26.96
C ASN A 177 -5.78 0.73 -26.18
N TYR A 178 -5.54 2.05 -26.13
CA TYR A 178 -4.43 2.63 -25.39
C TYR A 178 -4.54 2.36 -23.89
N GLU A 179 -5.70 2.60 -23.27
CA GLU A 179 -5.89 2.40 -21.83
C GLU A 179 -5.77 0.91 -21.45
N LYS A 180 -6.29 0.02 -22.30
CA LYS A 180 -6.13 -1.44 -22.12
C LYS A 180 -4.66 -1.83 -22.19
N GLU A 181 -3.94 -1.39 -23.22
CA GLU A 181 -2.50 -1.70 -23.37
C GLU A 181 -1.68 -1.12 -22.20
N TYR A 182 -2.01 0.10 -21.75
CA TYR A 182 -1.39 0.73 -20.59
C TYR A 182 -1.56 -0.14 -19.34
N ILE A 183 -2.79 -0.59 -19.08
CA ILE A 183 -3.12 -1.40 -17.91
C ILE A 183 -2.46 -2.78 -17.99
N GLU A 184 -2.50 -3.44 -19.14
CA GLU A 184 -1.85 -4.74 -19.35
C GLU A 184 -0.33 -4.64 -19.16
N ASN A 185 0.30 -3.62 -19.73
CA ASN A 185 1.71 -3.37 -19.51
C ASN A 185 1.99 -3.13 -18.02
N MET A 186 1.19 -2.32 -17.34
CA MET A 186 1.32 -2.07 -15.90
C MET A 186 1.19 -3.37 -15.07
N LYS A 187 0.25 -4.26 -15.41
CA LYS A 187 0.05 -5.56 -14.74
C LYS A 187 1.36 -6.37 -14.68
N THR A 188 2.20 -6.30 -15.72
CA THR A 188 3.46 -7.05 -15.79
C THR A 188 4.56 -6.56 -14.82
N PHE A 189 4.46 -5.32 -14.32
CA PHE A 189 5.42 -4.73 -13.39
C PHE A 189 5.00 -4.84 -11.92
N LEU A 190 3.79 -5.33 -11.64
CA LEU A 190 3.32 -5.51 -10.26
C LEU A 190 3.84 -6.82 -9.67
N PRO A 191 4.33 -6.83 -8.41
CA PRO A 191 4.76 -8.06 -7.74
C PRO A 191 3.59 -8.92 -7.23
N PHE A 192 2.38 -8.65 -7.70
CA PHE A 192 1.16 -9.34 -7.33
C PHE A 192 0.18 -9.35 -8.49
N LYS A 193 -0.67 -10.38 -8.51
CA LYS A 193 -1.76 -10.48 -9.48
C LYS A 193 -2.90 -9.57 -9.09
N ILE A 194 -3.36 -8.75 -10.02
CA ILE A 194 -4.61 -8.01 -9.88
C ILE A 194 -5.79 -8.83 -10.40
N SER A 195 -6.98 -8.54 -9.86
CA SER A 195 -8.22 -9.22 -10.25
C SER A 195 -9.09 -8.33 -11.11
N ASP A 196 -9.59 -8.85 -12.22
CA ASP A 196 -10.45 -8.07 -13.12
C ASP A 196 -11.76 -7.63 -12.45
N LYS A 197 -12.15 -8.28 -11.35
CA LYS A 197 -13.36 -7.98 -10.57
C LYS A 197 -13.29 -6.70 -9.72
N GLN A 198 -12.09 -6.13 -9.56
CA GLN A 198 -11.85 -4.97 -8.69
C GLN A 198 -11.76 -3.64 -9.45
N TRP A 199 -11.94 -3.67 -10.77
CA TRP A 199 -12.01 -2.46 -11.58
C TRP A 199 -13.38 -1.81 -11.52
N LYS A 200 -13.37 -0.48 -11.43
CA LYS A 200 -14.59 0.34 -11.42
C LYS A 200 -14.40 1.56 -12.30
N ILE A 201 -15.34 1.80 -13.20
CA ILE A 201 -15.48 3.10 -13.86
C ILE A 201 -16.40 3.98 -13.03
N TRP A 202 -15.93 5.19 -12.71
CA TRP A 202 -16.66 6.19 -11.96
C TRP A 202 -17.19 7.25 -12.91
N LYS A 203 -18.46 7.61 -12.78
CA LYS A 203 -19.08 8.67 -13.60
C LYS A 203 -19.74 9.70 -12.71
N TYR A 204 -19.60 10.96 -13.09
CA TYR A 204 -20.28 12.09 -12.46
C TYR A 204 -21.70 12.21 -13.02
N SER A 205 -22.69 12.03 -12.15
CA SER A 205 -24.10 12.15 -12.51
C SER A 205 -24.54 13.61 -12.62
N LYS A 206 -25.65 13.83 -13.35
CA LYS A 206 -26.30 15.16 -13.43
C LYS A 206 -26.75 15.67 -12.04
N ASN A 207 -26.99 14.77 -11.10
CA ASN A 207 -27.44 15.10 -9.73
C ASN A 207 -26.28 15.46 -8.79
N GLY A 208 -25.06 15.64 -9.32
CA GLY A 208 -23.90 16.07 -8.55
C GLY A 208 -23.16 14.96 -7.79
N ASN A 209 -23.55 13.70 -7.96
CA ASN A 209 -22.97 12.54 -7.28
C ASN A 209 -22.08 11.72 -8.21
N TRP A 210 -21.00 11.14 -7.66
CA TRP A 210 -20.18 10.14 -8.34
C TRP A 210 -20.73 8.74 -8.10
N THR A 211 -20.89 7.96 -9.17
CA THR A 211 -21.33 6.56 -9.08
C THR A 211 -20.32 5.63 -9.73
N ALA A 212 -20.09 4.48 -9.10
CA ALA A 212 -19.17 3.46 -9.60
C ALA A 212 -19.94 2.33 -10.28
N ARG A 213 -19.40 1.84 -11.40
CA ARG A 213 -19.84 0.60 -12.06
C ARG A 213 -18.65 -0.33 -12.19
N LYS A 214 -18.82 -1.60 -11.78
CA LYS A 214 -17.80 -2.64 -12.01
C LYS A 214 -17.65 -2.92 -13.50
N ILE A 215 -16.42 -3.16 -13.91
CA ILE A 215 -16.05 -3.51 -15.28
C ILE A 215 -14.98 -4.61 -15.25
N GLU A 216 -14.74 -5.23 -16.39
CA GLU A 216 -13.65 -6.18 -16.60
C GLU A 216 -12.72 -5.58 -17.66
N ILE A 217 -11.40 -5.70 -17.44
CA ILE A 217 -10.34 -5.16 -18.30
C ILE A 217 -9.34 -6.27 -18.63
#